data_AF-A0AAI8TYR5-F1
#
_entry.id   AF-A0AAI8TYR5-F1
#
_cell.length_a   1.000
_cell.length_b   1.000
_cell.length_c   1.000
_cell.angle_alpha   90.00
_cell.angle_beta   90.00
_cell.angle_gamma   90.00
#
_symmetry.space_group_name_H-M   'P 1'
#
loop_
_entity.id
_entity.type
_entity.pdbx_description
1 polymer ?
#
loop_
_entity_poly.entity_id
_entity_poly.type
_entity_poly.pdbx_seq_one_letter_code
_entity_poly.pdbx_strand_id
1 'polypeptide(L)' 'MHEKPGTGLSRRQLEYELRWMLRQQPSDPGKLAEFLGDVMVTLIDCNNKALRREVTDTAIDPPAVS' A
#
# COMPACT_ATOMS: atom_id res chain seq x y z
N MET A 1 -21.98 -13.60 4.28
CA MET A 1 -21.46 -12.33 3.77
C MET A 1 -20.13 -12.63 3.09
N HIS A 2 -20.05 -12.53 1.77
CA HIS A 2 -18.77 -12.63 1.08
C HIS A 2 -18.02 -11.31 1.32
N GLU A 3 -17.10 -11.29 2.27
CA GLU A 3 -16.10 -10.24 2.34
C GLU A 3 -15.34 -10.28 1.02
N LYS A 4 -15.46 -9.22 0.22
CA LYS A 4 -14.62 -9.08 -0.98
C LYS A 4 -13.15 -9.20 -0.52
N PRO A 5 -12.29 -9.92 -1.26
CA PRO A 5 -10.86 -9.91 -0.98
C PRO A 5 -10.42 -8.45 -0.93
N GLY A 6 -9.86 -8.03 0.20
CA GLY A 6 -9.46 -6.64 0.40
C GLY A 6 -8.46 -6.27 -0.67
N THR A 7 -8.83 -5.32 -1.53
CA THR A 7 -7.97 -4.91 -2.64
C THR A 7 -6.86 -3.99 -2.17
N GLY A 8 -5.65 -4.18 -2.68
CA GLY A 8 -4.47 -3.37 -2.36
C GLY A 8 -3.67 -3.93 -1.18
N LEU A 9 -2.98 -3.06 -0.44
CA LEU A 9 -2.23 -3.53 0.73
C LEU A 9 -3.19 -3.90 1.86
N SER A 10 -2.99 -5.10 2.41
CA SER A 10 -3.63 -5.46 3.68
C SER A 10 -3.14 -4.54 4.81
N ARG A 11 -3.95 -4.41 5.87
CA ARG A 11 -3.57 -3.66 7.08
C ARG A 11 -2.19 -4.07 7.62
N ARG A 12 -1.89 -5.37 7.64
CA ARG A 12 -0.60 -5.89 8.14
C ARG A 12 0.58 -5.42 7.27
N GLN A 13 0.39 -5.35 5.95
CA GLN A 13 1.43 -4.84 5.04
C GLN A 13 1.61 -3.34 5.21
N LEU A 14 0.53 -2.56 5.33
CA LEU A 14 0.61 -1.13 5.64
C LEU A 14 1.37 -0.87 6.95
N GLU A 15 1.07 -1.61 8.00
CA GLU A 15 1.77 -1.50 9.28
C GLU A 15 3.26 -1.88 9.17
N TYR A 16 3.60 -2.86 8.34
CA TYR A 16 4.99 -3.24 8.10
C TYR A 16 5.76 -2.13 7.37
N GLU A 17 5.22 -1.61 6.28
CA GLU A 17 5.81 -0.51 5.51
C GLU A 17 5.97 0.75 6.37
N LEU A 18 4.93 1.12 7.11
CA LEU A 18 4.97 2.26 8.03
C LEU A 18 6.06 2.10 9.09
N ARG A 19 6.17 0.93 9.74
CA ARG A 19 7.23 0.68 10.73
C ARG A 19 8.62 0.81 10.13
N TRP A 20 8.82 0.38 8.89
CA TRP A 20 10.11 0.52 8.22
C TRP A 20 10.44 1.98 7.94
N MET A 21 9.48 2.76 7.47
CA MET A 21 9.68 4.19 7.18
C MET A 21 9.94 5.00 8.46
N LEU A 22 9.20 4.76 9.54
CA LEU A 22 9.36 5.47 10.81
C LEU A 22 10.73 5.25 11.48
N ARG A 23 11.50 4.23 11.08
CA ARG A 23 12.90 4.07 11.54
C ARG A 23 13.82 5.18 11.04
N GLN A 24 13.42 5.88 9.99
CA GLN A 24 14.17 6.95 9.35
C GLN A 24 13.68 8.33 9.81
N GLN A 25 13.00 8.41 10.97
CA GLN A 25 12.47 9.67 11.49
C GLN A 25 13.58 10.74 11.59
N PRO A 26 13.27 11.99 11.24
CA PRO A 26 14.26 13.06 11.30
C PRO A 26 14.62 13.38 12.75
N SER A 27 15.88 13.71 13.00
CA SER A 27 16.33 14.24 14.30
C SER A 27 15.94 15.71 14.51
N ASP A 28 15.70 16.43 13.41
CA ASP A 28 15.25 17.82 13.41
C ASP A 28 13.71 17.87 13.41
N PRO A 29 13.08 18.42 14.47
CA PRO A 29 11.62 18.56 14.55
C PRO A 29 11.03 19.39 13.40
N GLY A 30 11.78 20.35 12.85
CA GLY A 30 11.34 21.20 11.74
C GLY A 30 11.07 20.42 10.45
N LYS A 31 11.66 19.23 10.31
CA LYS A 31 11.49 18.34 9.15
C LYS A 31 10.40 17.29 9.33
N LEU A 32 9.74 17.25 10.48
CA LEU A 32 8.74 16.23 10.76
C LEU A 32 7.57 16.26 9.78
N ALA A 33 7.09 17.46 9.43
CA ALA A 33 5.97 17.62 8.50
C ALA A 33 6.31 17.13 7.08
N GLU A 34 7.51 17.48 6.60
CA GLU A 34 8.04 17.02 5.31
C GLU A 34 8.17 15.49 5.29
N PHE A 35 8.81 14.92 6.32
CA PHE A 35 8.96 13.48 6.47
C PHE A 35 7.62 12.73 6.49
N LEU A 36 6.62 13.24 7.24
CA LEU A 36 5.29 12.64 7.24
C LEU A 36 4.60 12.71 5.86
N GLY A 37 4.85 13.79 5.10
CA GLY A 37 4.44 13.91 3.71
C GLY A 37 5.02 12.80 2.85
N ASP A 38 6.32 12.57 2.93
CA ASP A 38 7.02 11.52 2.17
C ASP A 38 6.53 10.12 2.54
N VAL A 39 6.29 9.87 3.83
CA VAL A 39 5.70 8.61 4.31
C VAL A 39 4.33 8.38 3.68
N MET A 40 3.45 9.39 3.67
CA MET A 40 2.11 9.25 3.09
C MET A 40 2.17 8.99 1.58
N VAL A 41 2.98 9.76 0.84
CA VAL A 41 3.14 9.58 -0.61
C VAL A 41 3.65 8.17 -0.92
N THR A 42 4.66 7.71 -0.18
CA THR A 42 5.24 6.37 -0.40
C THR A 42 4.24 5.26 -0.10
N LEU A 43 3.45 5.37 0.96
CA LEU A 43 2.40 4.38 1.29
C LEU A 43 1.30 4.34 0.23
N ILE A 44 0.89 5.51 -0.31
CA ILE A 44 -0.07 5.60 -1.42
C ILE A 44 0.49 4.88 -2.65
N ASP A 45 1.75 5.10 -2.98
CA ASP A 45 2.41 4.44 -4.12
C ASP A 45 2.51 2.93 -3.95
N CYS A 46 2.88 2.45 -2.76
CA CYS A 46 2.90 1.02 -2.45
C CYS A 46 1.51 0.40 -2.57
N ASN A 47 0.46 1.10 -2.11
CA ASN A 47 -0.92 0.65 -2.25
C ASN A 47 -1.37 0.61 -3.72
N ASN A 48 -1.04 1.64 -4.50
CA ASN A 48 -1.34 1.71 -5.93
C ASN A 48 -0.64 0.58 -6.71
N LYS A 49 0.59 0.22 -6.34
CA LYS A 49 1.30 -0.93 -6.92
C LYS A 49 0.60 -2.25 -6.59
N ALA A 50 0.13 -2.42 -5.36
CA ALA A 50 -0.62 -3.61 -4.96
C ALA A 50 -1.95 -3.74 -5.74
N LEU A 51 -2.71 -2.65 -5.83
CA LEU A 51 -3.95 -2.60 -6.62
C LEU A 51 -3.73 -2.95 -8.10
N ARG A 52 -2.66 -2.45 -8.72
CA ARG A 52 -2.33 -2.78 -10.12
C ARG A 52 -2.02 -4.25 -10.35
N ARG A 53 -1.35 -4.91 -9.39
CA ARG A 53 -1.07 -6.35 -9.46
C ARG A 53 -2.37 -7.16 -9.48
N GLU A 54 -3.28 -6.82 -8.59
CA GLU A 54 -4.58 -7.50 -8.51
C GLU A 54 -5.45 -7.28 -9.76
N VAL A 55 -5.49 -6.06 -10.31
CA VAL A 55 -6.20 -5.79 -11.57
C VAL A 55 -5.64 -6.60 -12.72
N THR A 56 -4.32 -6.80 -12.74
CA THR A 56 -3.64 -7.60 -13.76
C THR A 56 -3.93 -9.09 -13.57
N ASP A 57 -3.84 -9.61 -12.35
CA ASP A 57 -4.15 -11.01 -12.04
C ASP A 57 -5.63 -11.34 -12.33
N THR A 58 -6.55 -10.43 -12.03
CA THR A 58 -8.00 -10.60 -12.33
C THR A 58 -8.28 -10.53 -13.83
N ALA A 59 -7.46 -9.83 -14.62
CA ALA A 59 -7.63 -9.71 -16.07
C ALA A 59 -7.06 -10.90 -16.87
N ILE A 60 -6.28 -11.78 -16.24
CA ILE A 60 -5.62 -12.93 -16.89
C ILE A 60 -6.46 -14.22 -16.80
N ASP A 61 -7.49 -14.29 -15.94
CA ASP A 61 -8.49 -15.36 -15.96
C ASP A 61 -9.70 -14.96 -16.83
N PRO A 62 -9.76 -15.36 -18.12
CA PRO A 62 -11.00 -15.22 -18.88
C PRO A 62 -12.09 -16.09 -18.23
N PRO A 63 -13.37 -15.67 -18.28
CA PRO A 63 -14.46 -16.51 -17.78
C PRO A 63 -14.41 -17.85 -18.53
N ALA A 64 -14.35 -18.95 -17.77
CA ALA A 64 -14.61 -20.27 -18.31
C ALA A 64 -16.05 -20.27 -18.84
N VAL A 65 -16.19 -20.01 -20.13
CA VAL A 65 -17.47 -20.13 -20.83
C VAL A 65 -17.80 -21.63 -20.85
N SER A 66 -18.84 -22.02 -20.12
CA SER A 66 -19.55 -23.30 -20.31
C SER A 66 -20.96 -23.01 -20.76
#